data_AF-A0A8T5JF70-F1
#
_entry.id   AF-A0A8T5JF70-F1
#
_cell.length_a   1.000
_cell.length_b   1.000
_cell.length_c   1.000
_cell.angle_alpha   90.00
_cell.angle_beta   90.00
_cell.angle_gamma   90.00
#
_symmetry.space_group_name_H-M   'P 1'
#
loop_
_entity.id
_entity.type
_entity.pdbx_description
1 polymer ?
#
loop_
_entity_poly.entity_id
_entity_poly.type
_entity_poly.pdbx_seq_one_letter_code
_entity_poly.pdbx_strand_id
1 'polypeptide(L)'
;ISKTDLLSEAELEEMMRWSEDPYALEESIDAKLTGMNRSMSQEMMEIIGRIGMDFDPLPVSSANNEGFADLYSKLMLTFTDGGKFTP
;
A
#
# COMPACT_ATOMS: atom_id res chain seq x y z
N ILE A 1 0.14 4.09 4.04
CA ILE A 1 1.41 4.84 4.07
C ILE A 1 1.20 6.07 4.95
N SER A 2 1.94 6.28 6.05
CA SER A 2 1.55 7.26 7.09
C SER A 2 2.30 8.61 7.11
N LYS A 3 3.27 8.80 6.20
CA LYS A 3 4.09 10.01 6.11
C LYS A 3 4.22 10.48 4.66
N THR A 4 3.08 10.62 3.98
CA THR A 4 3.06 11.00 2.56
C THR A 4 3.66 12.38 2.31
N ASP A 5 3.68 13.25 3.32
CA ASP A 5 4.34 14.56 3.30
C ASP A 5 5.85 14.52 3.04
N LEU A 6 6.49 13.36 3.22
CA LEU A 6 7.92 13.16 2.96
C LEU A 6 8.21 12.61 1.55
N LEU A 7 7.18 12.26 0.79
CA LEU A 7 7.31 11.66 -0.53
C LEU A 7 6.98 12.69 -1.61
N SER A 8 7.67 12.60 -2.73
CA SER A 8 7.19 13.24 -3.95
C SER A 8 5.93 12.54 -4.47
N GLU A 9 5.13 13.26 -5.25
CA GLU A 9 3.93 12.69 -5.89
C GLU A 9 4.25 11.43 -6.70
N ALA A 10 5.36 11.45 -7.45
CA ALA A 10 5.77 10.32 -8.27
C ALA A 10 6.19 9.08 -7.44
N GLU A 11 6.83 9.28 -6.29
CA GLU A 11 7.17 8.18 -5.38
C GLU A 11 5.91 7.60 -4.76
N LEU A 12 4.95 8.45 -4.36
CA LEU A 12 3.69 7.99 -3.81
C LEU A 12 2.89 7.20 -4.85
N GLU A 13 2.78 7.69 -6.08
CA GLU A 13 2.10 7.02 -7.20
C GLU A 13 2.76 5.67 -7.52
N GLU A 14 4.09 5.60 -7.55
CA GLU A 14 4.84 4.35 -7.74
C GLU A 14 4.49 3.34 -6.63
N MET A 15 4.50 3.79 -5.37
CA MET A 15 4.18 2.94 -4.21
C MET A 15 2.73 2.45 -4.22
N MET A 16 1.78 3.30 -4.63
CA MET A 16 0.37 2.91 -4.76
C MET A 16 0.22 1.87 -5.87
N ARG A 17 0.91 2.03 -7.00
CA ARG A 17 0.85 1.09 -8.14
C ARG A 17 1.29 -0.32 -7.77
N TRP A 18 2.24 -0.48 -6.84
CA TRP A 18 2.67 -1.81 -6.35
C TRP A 18 1.56 -2.61 -5.68
N SER A 19 0.55 -1.93 -5.14
CA SER A 19 -0.61 -2.57 -4.51
C SER A 19 -1.69 -2.97 -5.52
N GLU A 20 -1.74 -2.29 -6.66
CA GLU A 20 -2.73 -2.52 -7.72
C GLU A 20 -2.23 -3.52 -8.77
N ASP A 21 -0.92 -3.55 -9.02
CA ASP A 21 -0.27 -4.38 -10.02
C ASP A 21 0.95 -5.10 -9.43
N PRO A 22 0.83 -6.41 -9.14
CA PRO A 22 1.95 -7.23 -8.68
C PRO A 22 3.17 -7.21 -9.60
N TYR A 23 2.97 -7.05 -10.93
CA TYR A 23 4.08 -6.96 -11.88
C TYR A 23 4.86 -5.65 -11.72
N ALA A 24 4.18 -4.54 -11.40
CA ALA A 24 4.83 -3.26 -11.14
C ALA A 24 5.77 -3.34 -9.92
N LEU A 25 5.41 -4.13 -8.91
CA LEU A 25 6.26 -4.36 -7.74
C LEU A 25 7.44 -5.29 -8.07
N GLU A 26 7.22 -6.33 -8.87
CA GLU A 26 8.28 -7.22 -9.37
C GLU A 26 9.32 -6.44 -10.20
N GLU A 27 8.89 -5.58 -11.12
CA GLU A 27 9.79 -4.72 -11.90
C GLU A 27 10.60 -3.77 -11.01
N SER A 28 9.99 -3.19 -9.97
CA SER A 28 10.66 -2.32 -9.01
C SER A 28 11.74 -3.06 -8.21
N ILE A 29 11.46 -4.31 -7.80
CA ILE A 29 12.43 -5.20 -7.15
C ILE A 29 13.61 -5.50 -8.08
N ASP A 30 13.31 -5.84 -9.34
CA ASP A 30 14.32 -6.16 -10.35
C ASP A 30 15.22 -4.98 -10.71
N ALA A 31 14.66 -3.77 -10.71
CA ALA A 31 15.41 -2.55 -10.98
C ALA A 31 16.29 -2.10 -9.80
N LYS A 32 15.82 -2.30 -8.55
CA LYS A 32 16.45 -1.74 -7.35
C LYS A 32 17.35 -2.72 -6.60
N LEU A 33 17.10 -4.02 -6.69
CA LEU A 33 17.82 -5.06 -5.94
C LEU A 33 18.65 -5.95 -6.86
N THR A 34 19.73 -6.51 -6.32
CA THR A 34 20.61 -7.44 -7.05
C THR A 34 20.99 -8.63 -6.18
N GLY A 35 21.48 -9.69 -6.82
CA GLY A 35 21.97 -10.90 -6.16
C GLY A 35 20.91 -11.55 -5.27
N MET A 36 21.31 -11.95 -4.06
CA MET A 36 20.48 -12.73 -3.14
C MET A 36 19.26 -11.96 -2.62
N ASN A 37 19.37 -10.64 -2.46
CA ASN A 37 18.23 -9.81 -2.01
C ASN A 37 17.09 -9.84 -3.03
N ARG A 38 17.42 -9.76 -4.33
CA ARG A 38 16.44 -9.85 -5.40
C ARG A 38 15.72 -11.21 -5.38
N SER A 39 16.48 -12.31 -5.36
CA SER A 39 15.89 -13.66 -5.36
C SER A 39 14.99 -13.89 -4.15
N MET A 40 15.42 -13.47 -2.96
CA MET A 40 14.61 -13.61 -1.74
C MET A 40 13.32 -12.78 -1.82
N SER A 41 13.39 -11.55 -2.34
CA SER A 41 12.20 -10.70 -2.53
C SER A 41 11.22 -11.30 -3.54
N GLN A 42 11.71 -11.89 -4.64
CA GLN A 42 10.87 -12.57 -5.63
C GLN A 42 10.17 -13.80 -5.04
N GLU A 43 10.89 -14.64 -4.28
CA GLU A 43 10.30 -15.80 -3.60
C GLU A 43 9.21 -15.39 -2.60
N MET A 44 9.45 -14.32 -1.84
CA MET A 44 8.44 -13.78 -0.92
C MET A 44 7.21 -13.25 -1.66
N MET A 45 7.38 -12.62 -2.81
CA MET A 45 6.26 -12.14 -3.63
C MET A 45 5.37 -13.30 -4.09
N GLU A 46 5.97 -14.40 -4.55
CA GLU A 46 5.23 -15.59 -4.96
C GLU A 46 4.46 -16.18 -3.78
N ILE A 47 5.07 -16.24 -2.59
CA ILE A 47 4.41 -16.73 -1.37
C ILE A 47 3.22 -15.84 -1.00
N ILE A 48 3.39 -14.52 -0.99
CA ILE A 48 2.34 -13.54 -0.68
C ILE A 48 1.17 -13.67 -1.67
N GLY A 49 1.46 -13.82 -2.97
CA GLY A 49 0.44 -14.04 -3.99
C GLY A 49 -0.31 -15.35 -3.79
N ARG A 50 0.38 -16.44 -3.44
CA ARG A 50 -0.22 -17.78 -3.22
C ARG A 50 -1.13 -17.85 -2.01
N ILE A 51 -0.88 -17.05 -0.98
CA ILE A 51 -1.75 -16.98 0.20
C ILE A 51 -2.96 -16.06 -0.01
N GLY A 52 -3.05 -15.38 -1.17
CA GLY A 52 -4.19 -14.51 -1.52
C GLY A 52 -4.28 -13.26 -0.64
N MET A 53 -3.13 -12.72 -0.22
CA MET A 53 -3.11 -11.50 0.57
C MET A 53 -3.28 -10.29 -0.35
N ASP A 54 -4.41 -9.61 -0.23
CA ASP A 54 -4.63 -8.31 -0.87
C ASP A 54 -4.15 -7.19 0.07
N PHE A 55 -3.38 -6.26 -0.48
CA PHE A 55 -2.90 -5.09 0.23
C PHE A 55 -3.41 -3.83 -0.47
N ASP A 56 -4.15 -3.00 0.25
CA ASP A 56 -4.71 -1.74 -0.24
C ASP A 56 -4.28 -0.62 0.73
N PRO A 57 -3.07 -0.05 0.56
CA PRO A 57 -2.52 0.91 1.49
C PRO A 57 -3.28 2.23 1.42
N LEU A 58 -3.76 2.72 2.56
CA LEU A 58 -4.29 4.07 2.65
C LEU A 58 -3.17 5.10 2.84
N PRO A 59 -2.95 6.04 1.90
CA PRO A 59 -1.98 7.11 2.04
C PRO A 59 -2.53 8.20 2.98
N VAL A 60 -1.76 8.56 4.03
CA VAL A 60 -2.12 9.61 4.98
C VAL A 60 -0.88 10.43 5.38
N SER A 61 -1.11 11.69 5.73
CA SER A 61 -0.13 12.54 6.41
C SER A 61 -0.75 13.19 7.63
N SER A 62 -0.23 12.89 8.81
CA SER A 62 -0.63 13.57 10.05
C SER A 62 -0.14 15.02 10.11
N ALA A 63 0.93 15.36 9.40
CA ALA A 63 1.47 16.72 9.36
C ALA A 63 0.56 17.65 8.56
N ASN A 64 0.03 17.16 7.44
CA ASN A 64 -0.82 17.93 6.52
C ASN A 64 -2.32 17.65 6.69
N ASN A 65 -2.69 16.70 7.57
CA ASN A 65 -4.05 16.21 7.73
C ASN A 65 -4.66 15.63 6.44
N GLU A 66 -3.85 14.94 5.64
CA GLU A 66 -4.23 14.35 4.36
C GLU A 66 -4.60 12.87 4.50
N GLY A 67 -5.53 12.39 3.66
CA GLY A 67 -5.96 10.99 3.60
C GLY A 67 -6.84 10.50 4.77
N PHE A 68 -7.09 11.35 5.78
CA PHE A 68 -7.92 10.97 6.93
C PHE A 68 -9.39 10.79 6.59
N ALA A 69 -9.91 11.45 5.54
CA ALA A 69 -11.27 11.24 5.06
C ALA A 69 -11.47 9.82 4.50
N ASP A 70 -10.49 9.34 3.73
CA ASP A 70 -10.50 7.99 3.15
C ASP A 70 -10.29 6.94 4.24
N LEU A 71 -9.36 7.20 5.17
CA LEU A 71 -9.18 6.37 6.36
C LEU A 71 -10.46 6.26 7.18
N TYR A 72 -11.12 7.38 7.45
CA TYR A 72 -12.40 7.39 8.17
C TYR A 72 -13.45 6.56 7.41
N SER A 73 -13.56 6.74 6.10
CA SER A 73 -14.51 5.98 5.28
C SER A 73 -14.25 4.47 5.30
N LYS A 74 -12.97 4.04 5.25
CA LYS A 74 -12.60 2.62 5.35
C LYS A 74 -12.91 2.04 6.73
N LEU A 75 -12.68 2.82 7.80
CA LEU A 75 -13.06 2.44 9.16
C LEU A 75 -14.57 2.27 9.28
N MET A 76 -15.35 3.20 8.73
CA MET A 76 -16.81 3.09 8.70
C MET A 76 -17.26 1.81 7.99
N LEU A 77 -16.75 1.55 6.79
CA LEU A 77 -17.06 0.31 6.06
C LEU A 77 -16.74 -0.94 6.89
N THR A 78 -15.56 -0.97 7.52
CA THR A 78 -15.06 -2.16 8.24
C THR A 78 -15.80 -2.40 9.56
N PHE A 79 -16.06 -1.35 10.35
CA PHE A 79 -16.58 -1.49 11.71
C PHE A 79 -18.09 -1.37 11.82
N THR A 80 -18.74 -0.72 10.86
CA THR A 80 -20.20 -0.53 10.87
C THR A 80 -20.92 -1.23 9.73
N ASP A 81 -20.21 -2.06 8.95
CA ASP A 81 -20.71 -2.65 7.70
C ASP A 81 -21.27 -1.57 6.75
N GLY A 82 -20.69 -0.37 6.79
CA GLY A 82 -21.16 0.82 6.06
C GLY A 82 -22.28 1.63 6.73
N GLY A 83 -22.68 1.31 7.97
CA GLY A 83 -23.61 2.10 8.78
C GLY A 83 -23.02 3.45 9.24
N LYS A 84 -23.82 4.29 9.92
CA LYS A 84 -23.29 5.48 10.61
C LYS A 84 -22.80 5.09 12.01
N PHE A 85 -21.61 5.53 12.39
CA PHE A 85 -21.12 5.48 13.77
C PHE A 85 -21.87 6.56 14.55
N THR A 86 -23.04 6.20 15.06
CA THR A 86 -23.74 6.97 16.08
C THR A 86 -23.21 6.53 17.45
N PRO A 87 -22.69 7.46 18.28
CA PRO A 87 -22.27 7.17 19.66
C PRO A 87 -23.41 6.65 20.53
#